data_AF-A0A3P7JXA4-F1
#
_entry.id   AF-A0A3P7JXA4-F1
#
_cell.length_a   1.000
_cell.length_b   1.000
_cell.length_c   1.000
_cell.angle_alpha   90.00
_cell.angle_beta   90.00
_cell.angle_gamma   90.00
#
_symmetry.space_group_name_H-M   'P 1'
#
loop_
_entity.id
_entity.type
_entity.pdbx_description
1 polymer ?
#
loop_
_entity_poly.entity_id
_entity_poly.type
_entity_poly.pdbx_seq_one_letter_code
_entity_poly.pdbx_strand_id
1 'polypeptide(L)' 'MKNQKHTYKLHYFNIRGRAEPIRLILEYYGAKYDYHRITEEEWPNVKGGKNF' A
#
# COMPACT_ATOMS: atom_id res chain seq x y z
N MET A 1 12.34 -13.21 -4.08
CA MET A 1 12.37 -13.91 -5.39
C MET A 1 13.63 -13.52 -6.17
N LYS A 2 14.35 -14.46 -6.81
CA LYS A 2 15.61 -14.14 -7.50
C LYS A 2 15.46 -13.34 -8.80
N ASN A 3 14.24 -13.19 -9.36
CA ASN A 3 13.97 -12.39 -10.58
C ASN A 3 12.53 -11.80 -10.55
N GLN A 4 12.29 -10.75 -9.74
CA GLN A 4 10.97 -10.11 -9.71
C GLN A 4 10.77 -9.19 -10.93
N LYS A 5 9.78 -9.50 -11.79
CA LYS A 5 9.47 -8.74 -13.03
C LYS A 5 8.68 -7.44 -12.78
N HIS A 6 7.78 -7.46 -11.80
CA HIS A 6 6.83 -6.37 -11.54
C HIS A 6 7.16 -5.63 -10.24
N THR A 7 6.94 -4.32 -10.24
CA THR A 7 7.06 -3.48 -9.04
C THR A 7 5.67 -3.26 -8.45
N TYR A 8 5.57 -3.40 -7.13
CA TYR A 8 4.31 -3.23 -6.40
C TYR A 8 4.44 -2.04 -5.45
N LYS A 9 3.39 -1.22 -5.38
CA LYS A 9 3.21 -0.21 -4.34
C LYS A 9 1.85 -0.43 -3.68
N LEU A 10 1.87 -0.67 -2.37
CA LEU A 10 0.67 -0.81 -1.55
C LEU A 10 0.34 0.55 -0.94
N HIS A 11 -0.87 1.04 -1.20
CA HIS A 11 -1.42 2.26 -0.61
C HIS A 11 -2.51 1.87 0.38
N TYR A 12 -2.33 2.25 1.64
CA TYR A 12 -3.35 2.05 2.67
C TYR A 12 -3.14 3.00 3.84
N PHE A 13 -4.14 3.16 4.70
CA PHE A 13 -4.01 3.94 5.92
C PHE A 13 -2.96 3.32 6.88
N ASN A 14 -2.46 4.11 7.84
CA ASN A 14 -1.53 3.64 8.88
C ASN A 14 -2.20 2.74 9.94
N ILE A 15 -2.95 1.74 9.49
CA ILE A 15 -3.58 0.67 10.24
C ILE A 15 -3.41 -0.63 9.45
N ARG A 16 -3.58 -1.80 10.09
CA ARG A 16 -3.52 -3.10 9.40
C ARG A 16 -4.65 -3.25 8.36
N GLY A 17 -5.90 -3.15 8.84
CA GLY A 17 -7.13 -3.25 8.04
C GLY A 17 -7.05 -4.27 6.90
N ARG A 18 -7.48 -3.87 5.70
CA ARG A 18 -7.47 -4.70 4.49
C ARG A 18 -6.09 -4.83 3.84
N ALA A 19 -5.10 -4.04 4.25
CA ALA A 19 -3.74 -4.17 3.75
C ALA A 19 -3.00 -5.38 4.33
N GLU A 20 -3.35 -5.83 5.54
CA GLU A 20 -2.59 -6.89 6.20
C GLU A 20 -2.63 -8.24 5.45
N PRO A 21 -3.77 -8.74 4.95
CA PRO A 21 -3.78 -9.94 4.12
C PRO A 21 -2.93 -9.81 2.86
N ILE A 22 -2.93 -8.63 2.22
CA ILE A 22 -2.10 -8.34 1.04
C ILE A 22 -0.61 -8.40 1.42
N ARG A 23 -0.26 -7.78 2.55
CA ARG A 23 1.10 -7.79 3.11
C ARG A 23 1.58 -9.22 3.36
N LEU A 24 0.77 -10.05 4.03
CA LEU A 24 1.12 -11.44 4.32
C LEU A 24 1.40 -12.26 3.05
N ILE A 25 0.63 -12.05 1.98
CA ILE A 25 0.89 -12.70 0.67
C ILE A 25 2.24 -12.24 0.11
N LEU A 26 2.50 -10.93 0.09
CA LEU A 26 3.75 -10.37 -0.43
C LEU A 26 4.97 -10.85 0.36
N GLU A 27 4.88 -10.88 1.69
CA GLU A 27 5.93 -11.40 2.57
C GLU A 27 6.14 -12.91 2.37
N TYR A 28 5.06 -13.70 2.31
CA TYR A 28 5.13 -15.16 2.13
C TYR A 28 5.88 -15.55 0.85
N TYR A 29 5.64 -14.83 -0.25
CA TYR A 29 6.37 -15.04 -1.51
C TYR A 29 7.74 -14.33 -1.56
N GLY A 30 8.10 -13.54 -0.54
CA GLY A 30 9.31 -12.72 -0.52
C GLY A 30 9.36 -11.75 -1.72
N ALA A 31 8.20 -11.17 -2.06
CA ALA A 31 8.06 -10.14 -3.08
C ALA A 31 8.44 -8.78 -2.48
N LYS A 32 9.22 -7.99 -3.22
CA LYS A 32 9.56 -6.61 -2.84
C LYS A 32 8.39 -5.69 -3.20
N TYR A 33 8.01 -4.82 -2.27
CA TYR A 33 6.96 -3.83 -2.47
C TYR A 33 7.24 -2.57 -1.64
N ASP A 34 6.79 -1.42 -2.15
CA ASP A 34 6.77 -0.17 -1.37
C ASP A 34 5.44 -0.09 -0.60
N TYR A 35 5.48 0.23 0.69
CA TYR A 35 4.27 0.46 1.48
C TYR A 35 4.10 1.94 1.81
N HIS A 36 3.20 2.61 1.09
CA HIS A 36 2.81 3.99 1.37
C HIS A 36 1.65 4.01 2.36
N ARG A 37 1.94 4.44 3.59
CA ARG A 37 0.98 4.59 4.67
C ARG A 37 0.39 5.99 4.65
N ILE A 38 -0.82 6.11 4.11
CA ILE A 38 -1.53 7.37 3.95
C ILE A 38 -1.92 7.90 5.33
N THR A 39 -1.54 9.15 5.61
CA THR A 39 -1.99 9.86 6.81
C THR A 39 -3.36 10.51 6.61
N GLU A 40 -3.99 10.95 7.70
CA GLU A 40 -5.28 11.66 7.61
C GLU A 40 -5.16 12.98 6.85
N GLU A 41 -4.04 13.69 7.00
CA GLU A 41 -3.73 14.94 6.29
C GLU A 41 -3.51 14.73 4.79
N GLU A 42 -2.91 13.60 4.40
CA GLU A 42 -2.68 13.24 3.01
C GLU A 42 -3.95 12.75 2.31
N TRP A 43 -4.89 12.16 3.05
CA TRP A 43 -6.06 11.50 2.49
C TRP A 43 -6.94 12.37 1.60
N PRO A 44 -7.29 13.63 1.95
CA PRO A 44 -8.06 14.51 1.06
C PRO A 44 -7.43 14.68 -0.33
N ASN A 45 -6.10 14.78 -0.38
CA ASN A 45 -5.35 14.91 -1.63
C ASN A 45 -5.33 13.59 -2.42
N VAL A 46 -5.10 12.46 -1.74
CA VAL A 46 -5.05 11.13 -2.36
C VAL A 46 -6.42 10.67 -2.86
N LYS A 47 -7.50 10.99 -2.14
CA LYS A 47 -8.89 10.66 -2.52
C LYS A 47 -9.37 11.44 -3.75
N GLY A 48 -8.68 12.52 -4.14
CA GLY A 48 -9.09 13.40 -5.23
C GLY A 48 -10.22 14.33 -4.84
N GLY A 49 -10.17 14.91 -3.62
CA GLY A 49 -11.19 15.83 -3.14
C GLY A 49 -11.46 16.97 -4.12
N LYS A 50 -12.67 17.01 -4.69
CA LYS A 50 -13.28 18.30 -5.02
C LYS A 50 -13.68 18.92 -3.69
N ASN A 51 -13.08 20.06 -3.36
CA ASN A 51 -13.64 20.97 -2.37
C ASN A 51 -15.09 21.24 -2.80
N PHE A 52 -16.07 20.88 -1.96
CA PHE A 52 -17.45 21.27 -2.14
C PHE A 52 -17.63 22.71 -1.66
#